data_AF-A0A538QVJ6-F1
#
_entry.id   AF-A0A538QVJ6-F1
#
_cell.length_a   1.000
_cell.length_b   1.000
_cell.length_c   1.000
_cell.angle_alpha   90.00
_cell.angle_beta   90.00
_cell.angle_gamma   90.00
#
_symmetry.space_group_name_H-M   'P 1'
#
loop_
_entity.id
_entity.type
_entity.pdbx_description
1 polymer ?
#
loop_
_entity_poly.entity_id
_entity_poly.type
_entity_poly.pdbx_seq_one_letter_code
_entity_poly.pdbx_strand_id
1 'polypeptide(L)'
;MGKPLIDDEWRFGSDDPTLFKLIRGEIPQQTMPNVIGKNMTDDEIWKVLLYVRSVYAGDAAKINWAVPPPVPPEMFAAAQHTGDPVAAGKQIFLQICVPCHGPEGHGDGPASVALDPKPRNLTDPGYMAGLDDRYLFELVSRGGIAVGKSPLMPAQPTLAAEDLNNVIAFVRTLSGSQAH
;
A
#
# COMPACT_ATOMS: atom_id res chain seq x y z
N MET A 1 -5.26 -21.84 23.39
CA MET A 1 -5.24 -20.45 22.90
C MET A 1 -4.24 -20.36 21.76
N GLY A 2 -4.56 -19.65 20.69
CA GLY A 2 -3.61 -19.41 19.59
C GLY A 2 -2.48 -18.49 20.03
N LYS A 3 -1.35 -18.53 19.32
CA LYS A 3 -0.26 -17.57 19.52
C LYS A 3 -0.72 -16.15 19.11
N PRO A 4 -0.16 -15.08 19.67
CA PRO A 4 -0.50 -13.71 19.32
C PRO A 4 -0.30 -13.45 17.81
N LEU A 5 -1.17 -12.61 17.23
CA LEU A 5 -1.05 -12.15 15.83
C LEU A 5 0.14 -11.20 15.61
N ILE A 6 0.83 -10.83 16.68
CA ILE A 6 1.93 -9.87 16.69
C ILE A 6 3.31 -10.53 16.67
N ASP A 7 3.37 -11.87 16.82
CA ASP A 7 4.61 -12.65 16.92
C ASP A 7 4.99 -13.35 15.60
N ASP A 8 6.23 -13.84 15.51
CA ASP A 8 6.81 -14.49 14.32
C ASP A 8 6.16 -15.85 13.96
N GLU A 9 5.36 -16.44 14.85
CA GLU A 9 4.94 -17.84 14.74
C GLU A 9 3.50 -18.03 14.25
N TRP A 10 3.36 -18.38 12.97
CA TRP A 10 2.08 -18.55 12.29
C TRP A 10 1.74 -20.01 12.05
N ARG A 11 0.76 -20.55 12.80
CA ARG A 11 0.40 -21.98 12.79
C ARG A 11 0.07 -22.55 11.41
N PHE A 12 -0.60 -21.77 10.57
CA PHE A 12 -1.08 -22.24 9.27
C PHE A 12 -0.24 -21.71 8.10
N GLY A 13 0.71 -20.81 8.36
CA GLY A 13 1.45 -20.03 7.36
C GLY A 13 1.16 -18.53 7.50
N SER A 14 2.11 -17.70 7.06
CA SER A 14 2.07 -16.24 7.15
C SER A 14 1.84 -15.54 5.80
N ASP A 15 1.61 -16.31 4.74
CA ASP A 15 1.33 -15.77 3.41
C ASP A 15 -0.13 -15.38 3.22
N ASP A 16 -0.33 -14.36 2.38
CA ASP A 16 -1.63 -13.76 2.14
C ASP A 16 -2.67 -14.77 1.65
N PRO A 17 -2.38 -15.62 0.64
CA PRO A 17 -3.32 -16.66 0.24
C PRO A 17 -3.74 -17.57 1.40
N THR A 18 -2.79 -17.97 2.25
CA THR A 18 -3.06 -18.79 3.43
C THR A 18 -3.89 -18.05 4.46
N LEU A 19 -3.51 -16.83 4.83
CA LEU A 19 -4.22 -16.03 5.83
C LEU A 19 -5.62 -15.63 5.36
N PHE A 20 -5.77 -15.36 4.07
CA PHE A 20 -7.06 -15.09 3.45
C PHE A 20 -7.98 -16.32 3.52
N LYS A 21 -7.48 -17.51 3.16
CA LYS A 21 -8.21 -18.78 3.33
C LYS A 21 -8.56 -19.05 4.79
N LEU A 22 -7.64 -18.74 5.72
CA LEU A 22 -7.87 -18.85 7.15
C LEU A 22 -9.04 -17.95 7.57
N ILE A 23 -8.98 -16.64 7.26
CA ILE A 23 -10.01 -15.64 7.58
C ILE A 23 -11.37 -16.05 7.02
N ARG A 24 -11.41 -16.48 5.75
CA ARG A 24 -12.62 -16.95 5.09
C ARG A 24 -13.19 -18.25 5.68
N GLY A 25 -12.35 -19.04 6.35
CA GLY A 25 -12.74 -20.32 6.94
C GLY A 25 -12.64 -21.50 5.98
N GLU A 26 -11.73 -21.42 5.02
CA GLU A 26 -11.44 -22.44 4.02
C GLU A 26 -10.32 -23.40 4.45
N ILE A 27 -9.60 -23.12 5.55
CA ILE A 27 -8.57 -24.04 6.07
C ILE A 27 -9.21 -25.15 6.90
N PRO A 28 -9.03 -26.44 6.51
CA PRO A 28 -9.50 -27.56 7.31
C PRO A 28 -8.88 -27.56 8.71
N GLN A 29 -9.68 -27.88 9.74
CA GLN A 29 -9.22 -27.99 11.14
C GLN A 29 -8.66 -26.69 11.75
N GLN A 30 -8.95 -25.53 11.15
CA GLN A 30 -8.67 -24.26 11.80
C GLN A 30 -9.47 -24.12 13.10
N THR A 31 -8.92 -23.39 14.06
CA THR A 31 -9.60 -23.11 15.33
C THR A 31 -10.43 -21.83 15.30
N MET A 32 -10.29 -21.02 14.25
CA MET A 32 -11.01 -19.76 14.11
C MET A 32 -12.44 -20.00 13.60
N PRO A 33 -13.47 -19.33 14.16
CA PRO A 33 -14.85 -19.49 13.71
C PRO A 33 -15.03 -19.08 12.24
N ASN A 34 -15.40 -20.04 11.36
CA ASN A 34 -15.61 -19.78 9.94
C ASN A 34 -16.85 -18.90 9.63
N VAL A 35 -17.73 -18.71 10.62
CA VAL A 35 -18.92 -17.85 10.49
C VAL A 35 -18.57 -16.38 10.28
N ILE A 36 -17.40 -15.95 10.76
CA ILE A 36 -16.92 -14.57 10.61
C ILE A 36 -16.60 -14.31 9.14
N GLY A 37 -15.72 -15.12 8.55
CA GLY A 37 -15.31 -14.98 7.16
C GLY A 37 -16.42 -15.21 6.13
N LYS A 38 -17.37 -16.10 6.40
CA LYS A 38 -18.50 -16.38 5.49
C LYS A 38 -19.46 -15.20 5.29
N ASN A 39 -19.48 -14.25 6.22
CA ASN A 39 -20.32 -13.06 6.15
C ASN A 39 -19.55 -11.82 5.67
N MET A 40 -18.30 -11.99 5.25
CA MET A 40 -17.46 -10.90 4.76
C MET A 40 -17.28 -11.04 3.25
N THR A 41 -17.24 -9.90 2.57
CA THR A 41 -16.76 -9.79 1.19
C THR A 41 -15.25 -10.00 1.12
N ASP A 42 -14.74 -10.32 -0.06
CA ASP A 42 -13.30 -10.45 -0.33
C ASP A 42 -12.54 -9.18 0.07
N ASP A 43 -13.11 -8.01 -0.22
CA ASP A 43 -12.56 -6.71 0.15
C ASP A 43 -12.45 -6.51 1.67
N GLU A 44 -13.46 -6.96 2.43
CA GLU A 44 -13.43 -6.88 3.90
C GLU A 44 -12.40 -7.83 4.48
N ILE A 45 -12.23 -9.02 3.89
CA ILE A 45 -11.20 -9.98 4.30
C ILE A 45 -9.81 -9.37 4.05
N TRP A 46 -9.62 -8.73 2.90
CA TRP A 46 -8.38 -8.01 2.60
C TRP A 46 -8.11 -6.85 3.59
N LYS A 47 -9.14 -6.09 3.96
CA LYS A 47 -9.01 -5.03 4.98
C LYS A 47 -8.61 -5.58 6.36
N VAL A 48 -9.17 -6.71 6.78
CA VAL A 48 -8.77 -7.37 8.02
C VAL A 48 -7.33 -7.86 7.94
N LEU A 49 -6.93 -8.48 6.83
CA LEU A 49 -5.55 -8.94 6.63
C LEU A 49 -4.56 -7.75 6.67
N LEU A 50 -4.90 -6.62 6.05
CA LEU A 50 -4.13 -5.38 6.15
C LEU A 50 -4.04 -4.85 7.59
N TYR A 51 -5.13 -4.90 8.36
CA TYR A 51 -5.09 -4.53 9.77
C TYR A 51 -4.17 -5.46 10.59
N VAL A 52 -4.28 -6.78 10.38
CA VAL A 52 -3.40 -7.78 11.02
C VAL A 52 -1.92 -7.50 10.74
N ARG A 53 -1.59 -7.09 9.51
CA ARG A 53 -0.23 -6.64 9.16
C ARG A 53 0.17 -5.38 9.90
N SER A 54 -0.73 -4.41 10.02
CA SER A 54 -0.42 -3.13 10.66
C SER A 54 -0.11 -3.26 12.15
N VAL A 55 -0.63 -4.30 12.81
CA VAL A 55 -0.39 -4.58 14.23
C VAL A 55 0.74 -5.58 14.46
N TYR A 56 1.31 -6.16 13.40
CA TYR A 56 2.42 -7.08 13.50
C TYR A 56 3.66 -6.39 14.10
N ALA A 57 4.25 -7.00 15.14
CA ALA A 57 5.39 -6.44 15.88
C ALA A 57 6.64 -7.34 15.84
N GLY A 58 6.57 -8.46 15.10
CA GLY A 58 7.66 -9.41 14.97
C GLY A 58 8.70 -9.04 13.89
N ASP A 59 9.59 -9.96 13.61
CA ASP A 59 10.62 -9.84 12.59
C ASP A 59 10.01 -10.03 11.19
N ALA A 60 10.02 -8.96 10.38
CA ALA A 60 9.50 -8.97 9.02
C ALA A 60 10.26 -9.93 8.08
N ALA A 61 11.50 -10.32 8.42
CA ALA A 61 12.28 -11.28 7.63
C ALA A 61 11.86 -12.73 7.83
N LYS A 62 11.05 -13.04 8.86
CA LYS A 62 10.65 -14.41 9.21
C LYS A 62 9.26 -14.80 8.73
N ILE A 63 8.54 -13.87 8.13
CA ILE A 63 7.20 -14.08 7.61
C ILE A 63 7.19 -13.88 6.11
N ASN A 64 6.35 -14.66 5.43
CA ASN A 64 6.19 -14.57 3.99
C ASN A 64 4.91 -13.78 3.71
N TRP A 65 4.88 -12.47 3.92
CA TRP A 65 3.77 -11.67 3.43
C TRP A 65 3.81 -11.68 1.90
N ALA A 66 3.11 -12.63 1.27
CA ALA A 66 2.84 -12.52 -0.15
C ALA A 66 2.17 -11.16 -0.38
N VAL A 67 2.67 -10.39 -1.33
CA VAL A 67 2.09 -9.10 -1.74
C VAL A 67 0.58 -9.29 -1.89
N PRO A 68 -0.29 -8.40 -1.35
CA PRO A 68 -1.72 -8.50 -1.59
C PRO A 68 -1.96 -8.61 -3.11
N PRO A 69 -3.04 -9.28 -3.55
CA PRO A 69 -3.32 -9.40 -4.98
C PRO A 69 -3.34 -7.99 -5.58
N PRO A 70 -2.66 -7.78 -6.72
CA PRO A 70 -2.57 -6.49 -7.35
C PRO A 70 -3.95 -5.87 -7.46
N VAL A 71 -4.05 -4.57 -7.18
CA VAL A 71 -5.29 -3.80 -7.38
C VAL A 71 -5.93 -4.20 -8.73
N PRO A 72 -7.21 -4.63 -8.77
CA PRO A 72 -7.86 -5.03 -10.02
C PRO A 72 -7.71 -3.97 -11.11
N PRO A 73 -7.50 -4.34 -12.39
CA PRO A 73 -7.29 -3.37 -13.47
C PRO A 73 -8.40 -2.33 -13.57
N GLU A 74 -9.66 -2.71 -13.28
CA GLU A 74 -10.79 -1.78 -13.26
C GLU A 74 -10.67 -0.64 -12.24
N MET A 75 -10.05 -0.86 -11.07
CA MET A 75 -9.88 0.21 -10.07
C MET A 75 -8.87 1.27 -10.53
N PHE A 76 -7.88 0.88 -11.34
CA PHE A 76 -6.94 1.79 -11.97
C PHE A 76 -7.54 2.46 -13.21
N ALA A 77 -8.24 1.69 -14.05
CA ALA A 77 -8.79 2.13 -15.33
C ALA A 77 -10.05 3.01 -15.19
N ALA A 78 -10.79 2.93 -14.08
CA ALA A 78 -12.03 3.69 -13.88
C ALA A 78 -11.82 5.18 -13.53
N ALA A 79 -10.58 5.61 -13.31
CA ALA A 79 -10.26 6.95 -12.87
C ALA A 79 -9.79 7.82 -14.04
N GLN A 80 -10.76 8.33 -14.81
CA GLN A 80 -10.50 9.36 -15.82
C GLN A 80 -10.22 10.70 -15.13
N HIS A 81 -9.15 11.38 -15.53
CA HIS A 81 -8.85 12.72 -15.04
C HIS A 81 -9.93 13.72 -15.48
N THR A 82 -10.51 14.44 -14.54
CA THR A 82 -11.33 15.62 -14.82
C THR A 82 -10.46 16.87 -14.73
N GLY A 83 -10.29 17.59 -15.84
CA GLY A 83 -9.45 18.81 -15.88
C GLY A 83 -7.95 18.53 -15.99
N ASP A 84 -7.14 19.35 -15.31
CA ASP A 84 -5.67 19.22 -15.30
C ASP A 84 -5.21 18.30 -14.14
N PRO A 85 -4.78 17.07 -14.43
CA PRO A 85 -4.40 16.10 -13.41
C PRO A 85 -3.14 16.50 -12.64
N VAL A 86 -2.20 17.21 -13.28
CA VAL A 86 -0.97 17.64 -12.64
C VAL A 86 -1.29 18.73 -11.62
N ALA A 87 -2.16 19.68 -11.97
CA ALA A 87 -2.59 20.73 -11.06
C ALA A 87 -3.36 20.16 -9.86
N ALA A 88 -4.31 19.25 -10.09
CA ALA A 88 -5.06 18.58 -9.03
C ALA A 88 -4.14 17.73 -8.12
N GLY A 89 -3.26 16.94 -8.73
CA GLY A 89 -2.30 16.09 -8.02
C GLY A 89 -1.33 16.89 -7.16
N LYS A 90 -0.88 18.05 -7.67
CA LYS A 90 -0.02 18.97 -6.91
C LYS A 90 -0.70 19.44 -5.64
N GLN A 91 -1.99 19.80 -5.69
CA GLN A 91 -2.71 20.24 -4.49
C GLN A 91 -2.77 19.16 -3.42
N ILE A 92 -3.07 17.92 -3.83
CA ILE A 92 -3.12 16.77 -2.93
C ILE A 92 -1.73 16.47 -2.36
N PHE A 93 -0.69 16.47 -3.20
CA PHE A 93 0.69 16.23 -2.78
C PHE A 93 1.15 17.24 -1.72
N LEU A 94 0.84 18.52 -1.93
CA LEU A 94 1.17 19.59 -0.98
C LEU A 94 0.49 19.41 0.38
N GLN A 95 -0.72 18.84 0.41
CA GLN A 95 -1.48 18.63 1.65
C GLN A 95 -1.07 17.36 2.40
N ILE A 96 -0.76 16.27 1.68
CA ILE A 96 -0.64 14.94 2.26
C ILE A 96 0.81 14.43 2.24
N CYS A 97 1.55 14.68 1.16
CA CYS A 97 2.82 14.00 0.89
C CYS A 97 4.05 14.79 1.37
N VAL A 98 3.97 16.13 1.34
CA VAL A 98 5.07 17.04 1.71
C VAL A 98 5.68 16.79 3.08
N PRO A 99 4.92 16.48 4.15
CA PRO A 99 5.52 16.23 5.46
C PRO A 99 6.63 15.18 5.44
N CYS A 100 6.54 14.18 4.56
CA CYS A 100 7.55 13.13 4.41
C CYS A 100 8.43 13.33 3.18
N HIS A 101 7.85 13.64 2.01
CA HIS A 101 8.58 13.68 0.75
C HIS A 101 9.21 15.05 0.42
N GLY A 102 8.86 16.09 1.17
CA GLY A 102 9.28 17.47 0.89
C GLY A 102 8.52 18.10 -0.28
N PRO A 103 8.49 19.45 -0.38
CA PRO A 103 7.75 20.17 -1.43
C PRO A 103 8.28 19.90 -2.84
N GLU A 104 9.56 19.55 -2.96
CA GLU A 104 10.24 19.24 -4.22
C GLU A 104 10.34 17.73 -4.47
N GLY A 105 9.86 16.89 -3.54
CA GLY A 105 9.88 15.44 -3.68
C GLY A 105 11.21 14.76 -3.38
N HIS A 106 12.18 15.44 -2.77
CA HIS A 106 13.51 14.89 -2.48
C HIS A 106 13.53 13.81 -1.38
N GLY A 107 12.43 13.57 -0.68
CA GLY A 107 12.38 12.67 0.46
C GLY A 107 12.92 13.29 1.74
N ASP A 108 12.95 14.62 1.81
CA ASP A 108 13.57 15.44 2.85
C ASP A 108 12.55 16.27 3.64
N GLY A 109 11.27 15.86 3.62
CA GLY A 109 10.22 16.50 4.41
C GLY A 109 10.54 16.46 5.91
N PRO A 110 9.97 17.36 6.73
CA PRO A 110 10.30 17.47 8.15
C PRO A 110 10.13 16.15 8.94
N ALA A 111 9.17 15.29 8.56
CA ALA A 111 8.97 13.99 9.18
C ALA A 111 10.06 12.97 8.79
N SER A 112 10.72 13.12 7.63
CA SER A 112 11.73 12.20 7.11
C SER A 112 12.93 11.99 8.05
N VAL A 113 13.23 12.98 8.89
CA VAL A 113 14.36 12.94 9.83
C VAL A 113 14.24 11.78 10.82
N ALA A 114 13.02 11.42 11.20
CA ALA A 114 12.73 10.36 12.17
C ALA A 114 12.41 9.00 11.51
N LEU A 115 12.48 8.89 10.18
CA LEU A 115 12.12 7.68 9.44
C LEU A 115 13.36 6.93 8.97
N ASP A 116 13.39 5.63 9.27
CA ASP A 116 14.39 4.69 8.75
C ASP A 116 13.66 3.45 8.19
N PRO A 117 13.72 3.18 6.87
CA PRO A 117 14.43 3.97 5.85
C PRO A 117 13.76 5.32 5.57
N LYS A 118 14.57 6.29 5.13
CA LYS A 118 14.07 7.60 4.67
C LYS A 118 13.15 7.45 3.44
N PRO A 119 12.18 8.36 3.26
CA PRO A 119 11.39 8.44 2.03
C PRO A 119 12.30 8.55 0.80
N ARG A 120 11.88 7.93 -0.30
CA ARG A 120 12.63 7.93 -1.56
C ARG A 120 12.65 9.35 -2.17
N ASN A 121 13.75 9.69 -2.82
CA ASN A 121 13.81 10.83 -3.73
C ASN A 121 12.97 10.54 -4.99
N LEU A 122 11.85 11.26 -5.15
CA LEU A 122 10.92 11.16 -6.27
C LEU A 122 11.39 11.93 -7.52
N THR A 123 12.48 12.69 -7.43
CA THR A 123 13.08 13.41 -8.57
C THR A 123 14.10 12.58 -9.33
N ASP A 124 14.42 11.37 -8.87
CA ASP A 124 15.35 10.44 -9.52
C ASP A 124 14.75 9.87 -10.82
N PRO A 125 15.18 10.33 -12.01
CA PRO A 125 14.57 9.92 -13.27
C PRO A 125 14.83 8.44 -13.59
N GLY A 126 16.00 7.91 -13.22
CA GLY A 126 16.35 6.53 -13.50
C GLY A 126 15.52 5.55 -12.68
N TYR A 127 15.26 5.89 -11.42
CA TYR A 127 14.38 5.08 -10.57
C TYR A 127 12.92 5.19 -10.99
N MET A 128 12.41 6.42 -11.15
CA MET A 128 10.99 6.63 -11.45
C MET A 128 10.59 6.10 -12.82
N ALA A 129 11.44 6.20 -13.84
CA ALA A 129 11.17 5.64 -15.17
C ALA A 129 11.04 4.10 -15.19
N GLY A 130 11.51 3.39 -14.15
CA GLY A 130 11.39 1.95 -14.04
C GLY A 130 10.15 1.46 -13.26
N LEU A 131 9.33 2.36 -12.74
CA LEU A 131 8.13 2.02 -11.98
C LEU A 131 6.90 2.19 -12.84
N ASP A 132 6.04 1.19 -12.92
CA ASP A 132 4.76 1.25 -13.62
C ASP A 132 3.72 2.12 -12.87
N ASP A 133 2.81 2.82 -13.57
CA ASP A 133 1.80 3.66 -12.90
C ASP A 133 0.84 2.85 -12.02
N ARG A 134 0.54 1.59 -12.36
CA ARG A 134 -0.25 0.70 -11.49
C ARG A 134 0.51 0.34 -10.22
N TYR A 135 1.83 0.17 -10.31
CA TYR A 135 2.67 -0.04 -9.13
C TYR A 135 2.60 1.17 -8.19
N LEU A 136 2.70 2.39 -8.74
CA LEU A 136 2.59 3.62 -7.96
C LEU A 136 1.18 3.77 -7.36
N PHE A 137 0.13 3.44 -8.12
CA PHE A 137 -1.24 3.42 -7.64
C PHE A 137 -1.40 2.49 -6.44
N GLU A 138 -0.89 1.27 -6.53
CA GLU A 138 -0.95 0.30 -5.44
C GLU A 138 -0.16 0.77 -4.22
N LEU A 139 1.05 1.31 -4.42
CA LEU A 139 1.89 1.86 -3.35
C LEU A 139 1.21 3.00 -2.61
N VAL A 140 0.59 3.96 -3.32
CA VAL A 140 -0.04 5.13 -2.68
C VAL A 140 -1.38 4.75 -2.06
N SER A 141 -2.19 3.95 -2.74
CA SER A 141 -3.52 3.56 -2.25
C SER A 141 -3.45 2.64 -1.03
N ARG A 142 -2.52 1.69 -1.01
CA ARG A 142 -2.42 0.63 0.01
C ARG A 142 -1.16 0.69 0.87
N GLY A 143 -0.30 1.67 0.64
CA GLY A 143 0.92 1.90 1.41
C GLY A 143 2.09 1.02 0.97
N GLY A 144 3.26 1.24 1.57
CA GLY A 144 4.50 0.58 1.16
C GLY A 144 4.45 -0.95 1.30
N ILE A 145 3.81 -1.48 2.34
CA ILE A 145 3.68 -2.94 2.54
C ILE A 145 3.04 -3.62 1.32
N ALA A 146 2.06 -2.97 0.69
CA ALA A 146 1.32 -3.54 -0.42
C ALA A 146 2.17 -3.82 -1.67
N VAL A 147 3.40 -3.34 -1.69
CA VAL A 147 4.37 -3.58 -2.77
C VAL A 147 5.74 -3.99 -2.23
N GLY A 148 5.77 -4.58 -1.02
CA GLY A 148 7.00 -5.07 -0.38
C GLY A 148 7.98 -3.96 0.04
N LYS A 149 7.48 -2.76 0.34
CA LYS A 149 8.25 -1.60 0.82
C LYS A 149 7.92 -1.29 2.28
N SER A 150 8.60 -0.29 2.84
CA SER A 150 8.49 0.10 4.25
C SER A 150 7.04 0.41 4.67
N PRO A 151 6.58 -0.06 5.85
CA PRO A 151 5.28 0.32 6.42
C PRO A 151 5.18 1.81 6.77
N LEU A 152 6.32 2.51 6.84
CA LEU A 152 6.38 3.95 7.12
C LEU A 152 5.83 4.80 5.98
N MET A 153 5.57 4.21 4.81
CA MET A 153 4.74 4.81 3.77
C MET A 153 3.28 4.38 3.99
N PRO A 154 2.44 5.20 4.63
CA PRO A 154 1.07 4.81 4.96
C PRO A 154 0.19 4.78 3.71
N ALA A 155 -0.83 3.91 3.76
CA ALA A 155 -1.89 3.87 2.77
C ALA A 155 -2.70 5.18 2.75
N GLN A 156 -3.20 5.57 1.58
CA GLN A 156 -4.14 6.69 1.41
C GLN A 156 -5.53 6.19 0.98
N PRO A 157 -6.24 5.41 1.81
CA PRO A 157 -7.50 4.76 1.43
C PRO A 157 -8.67 5.75 1.28
N THR A 158 -8.49 7.00 1.74
CA THR A 158 -9.49 8.07 1.63
C THR A 158 -9.43 8.82 0.32
N LEU A 159 -8.34 8.70 -0.45
CA LEU A 159 -8.25 9.31 -1.77
C LEU A 159 -9.06 8.48 -2.77
N ALA A 160 -9.86 9.16 -3.59
CA ALA A 160 -10.53 8.51 -4.71
C ALA A 160 -9.49 8.02 -5.74
N ALA A 161 -9.88 7.05 -6.57
CA ALA A 161 -8.99 6.54 -7.62
C ALA A 161 -8.51 7.65 -8.58
N GLU A 162 -9.36 8.63 -8.87
CA GLU A 162 -9.00 9.80 -9.67
C GLU A 162 -7.92 10.66 -9.00
N ASP A 163 -8.06 10.94 -7.70
CA ASP A 163 -7.08 11.70 -6.92
C ASP A 163 -5.73 10.98 -6.84
N LEU A 164 -5.75 9.65 -6.69
CA LEU A 164 -4.54 8.84 -6.74
C LEU A 164 -3.84 8.96 -8.10
N ASN A 165 -4.58 8.83 -9.20
CA ASN A 165 -4.04 9.02 -10.54
C ASN A 165 -3.52 10.45 -10.76
N ASN A 166 -4.21 11.46 -10.24
CA ASN A 166 -3.75 12.86 -10.28
C ASN A 166 -2.42 13.04 -9.55
N VAL A 167 -2.28 12.48 -8.34
CA VAL A 167 -1.02 12.51 -7.58
C VAL A 167 0.10 11.83 -8.35
N ILE A 168 -0.15 10.68 -8.96
CA ILE A 168 0.84 9.97 -9.79
C ILE A 168 1.26 10.85 -10.97
N ALA A 169 0.31 11.46 -11.68
CA ALA A 169 0.59 12.38 -12.78
C ALA A 169 1.48 13.55 -12.33
N PHE A 170 1.22 14.14 -11.16
CA PHE A 170 2.11 15.18 -10.60
C PHE A 170 3.49 14.63 -10.22
N VAL A 171 3.57 13.48 -9.54
CA VAL A 171 4.85 12.87 -9.13
C VAL A 171 5.74 12.55 -10.35
N ARG A 172 5.16 12.16 -11.48
CA ARG A 172 5.88 11.98 -12.74
C ARG A 172 6.59 13.26 -13.21
N THR A 173 5.96 14.42 -13.02
CA THR A 173 6.58 15.72 -13.37
C THR A 173 7.81 16.04 -12.53
N LEU A 174 7.91 15.52 -11.30
CA LEU A 174 9.05 15.78 -10.41
C LEU A 174 10.35 15.14 -10.90
N SER A 175 10.25 13.99 -11.57
CA SER A 175 11.39 13.29 -12.19
C SER A 175 11.53 13.55 -13.68
N GLY A 176 10.61 14.29 -14.30
CA GLY A 176 10.51 14.42 -15.75
C GLY A 176 10.24 13.09 -16.47
N SER A 177 9.75 12.07 -15.75
CA SER A 177 9.37 10.79 -16.33
C SER A 177 7.96 10.87 -16.92
N GLN A 178 7.68 10.13 -18.00
CA GLN A 178 6.34 10.05 -18.57
C GLN A 178 5.51 8.95 -17.90
N ALA A 179 4.18 9.10 -17.91
CA ALA A 179 3.23 8.06 -17.53
C ALA A 179 3.39 6.81 -18.42
N HIS A 180 3.27 5.62 -17.85
CA HIS A 180 3.35 4.34 -18.56
C HIS A 180 2.64 3.23 -17.81
#